data_AF-A0A950VPT8-F1
#
_entry.id   AF-A0A950VPT8-F1
#
_cell.length_a   1.000
_cell.length_b   1.000
_cell.length_c   1.000
_cell.angle_alpha   90.00
_cell.angle_beta   90.00
_cell.angle_gamma   90.00
#
_symmetry.space_group_name_H-M   'P 1'
#
loop_
_entity.id
_entity.type
_entity.pdbx_description
1 polymer ?
#
loop_
_entity_poly.entity_id
_entity_poly.type
_entity_poly.pdbx_seq_one_letter_code
_entity_poly.pdbx_strand_id
1 'polypeptide(L)'
;MSSADLIQQTAPDPMATPVASSFPVRWEHPDDAEHVWIQDRMHAPDPITPLEQVLTELVYAGMSATAERYEVPVRIKCRRINTFLYWAVVPSVVPPAEIEAQLERSNAKFRAVFARIGDIWREELLPEVQDHIHYWETFDLTGASLPAVLAHVDQTVTRHARLYDLHFRVVTPKHLVLSLFEELYRDLFPLDDSLTAFRLLQGFENKTIETDRELWRLSQVARANPAVRQALLDHAASDVIGVLESNAAAGTFNDCLREFLLAYGRRSGKPFQLSAPAWIEDPTPVLENLQSYLAQPERDLDAEVRATIAEREHLVARARERLAQQSPAIREEFEFLLKAAQEASVVSEDHNFWIDYRAAYE
;
A
#
# COMPACT_ATOMS: atom_id res chain seq x y z
N MET A 1 6.04 -21.96 -10.97
CA MET A 1 7.14 -21.30 -11.70
C MET A 1 8.17 -20.80 -10.68
N SER A 2 9.46 -20.75 -11.01
CA SER A 2 10.53 -20.37 -10.06
C SER A 2 10.51 -18.86 -9.78
N SER A 3 11.08 -18.37 -8.68
CA SER A 3 11.35 -16.93 -8.49
C SER A 3 12.20 -16.33 -9.63
N ALA A 4 12.87 -17.16 -10.44
CA ALA A 4 13.48 -16.78 -11.71
C ALA A 4 12.48 -16.41 -12.81
N ASP A 5 11.28 -16.98 -12.81
CA ASP A 5 10.22 -16.69 -13.78
C ASP A 5 9.53 -15.35 -13.50
N LEU A 6 9.53 -14.86 -12.27
CA LEU A 6 9.11 -13.47 -11.96
C LEU A 6 10.10 -12.43 -12.52
N ILE A 7 11.37 -12.81 -12.68
CA ILE A 7 12.41 -11.99 -13.30
C ILE A 7 12.40 -12.18 -14.84
N GLN A 8 11.96 -13.34 -15.36
CA GLN A 8 11.96 -13.65 -16.80
C GLN A 8 10.62 -13.47 -17.53
N GLN A 9 9.46 -13.41 -16.87
CA GLN A 9 8.15 -13.27 -17.54
C GLN A 9 7.53 -11.87 -17.47
N THR A 10 8.29 -10.85 -17.08
CA THR A 10 7.86 -9.43 -17.18
C THR A 10 8.81 -8.55 -18.00
N ALA A 11 9.68 -9.15 -18.82
CA ALA A 11 10.20 -8.46 -19.98
C ALA A 11 9.40 -8.93 -21.22
N PRO A 12 8.30 -8.24 -21.62
CA PRO A 12 8.19 -8.03 -23.06
C PRO A 12 9.56 -7.47 -23.45
N ASP A 13 10.16 -7.91 -24.56
CA ASP A 13 11.20 -7.13 -25.20
C ASP A 13 10.57 -5.74 -25.36
N PRO A 14 10.87 -4.76 -24.47
CA PRO A 14 10.14 -3.52 -24.50
C PRO A 14 10.76 -2.89 -25.72
N MET A 15 10.05 -2.98 -26.84
CA MET A 15 10.33 -2.19 -28.03
C MET A 15 10.55 -0.77 -27.53
N ALA A 16 11.81 -0.42 -27.30
CA ALA A 16 12.17 0.82 -26.65
C ALA A 16 11.75 1.87 -27.65
N THR A 17 10.65 2.56 -27.35
CA THR A 17 10.16 3.58 -28.26
C THR A 17 11.27 4.61 -28.34
N PRO A 18 11.84 4.87 -29.52
CA PRO A 18 12.87 5.89 -29.64
C PRO A 18 12.31 7.20 -29.09
N VAL A 19 13.14 7.94 -28.35
CA VAL A 19 12.73 9.25 -27.84
C VAL A 19 12.30 10.11 -29.03
N ALA A 20 11.01 10.43 -29.09
CA ALA A 20 10.47 11.23 -30.18
C ALA A 20 11.12 12.62 -30.15
N SER A 21 11.38 13.21 -31.32
CA SER A 21 11.93 14.58 -31.39
C SER A 21 11.03 15.62 -30.73
N SER A 22 9.73 15.33 -30.59
CA SER A 22 8.74 16.13 -29.86
C SER A 22 8.80 15.98 -28.33
N PHE A 23 9.58 15.05 -27.80
CA PHE A 23 9.77 14.80 -26.37
C PHE A 23 11.27 14.79 -26.04
N PRO A 24 11.95 15.95 -26.08
CA PRO A 24 13.38 16.00 -25.80
C PRO A 24 13.65 15.56 -24.35
N VAL A 25 14.64 14.69 -24.17
CA VAL A 25 15.12 14.28 -22.85
C VAL A 25 16.55 14.76 -22.68
N ARG A 26 16.81 15.47 -21.58
CA ARG A 26 18.16 15.84 -21.16
C ARG A 26 18.57 14.94 -20.01
N TRP A 27 19.57 14.11 -20.26
CA TRP A 27 20.15 13.24 -19.24
C TRP A 27 21.16 14.00 -18.40
N GLU A 28 20.98 13.99 -17.08
CA GLU A 28 21.99 14.49 -16.14
C GLU A 28 23.19 13.54 -16.05
N HIS A 29 22.92 12.23 -16.09
CA HIS A 29 23.91 11.17 -16.19
C HIS A 29 23.81 10.51 -17.58
N PRO A 30 24.87 10.54 -18.42
CA PRO A 30 24.81 9.97 -19.77
C PRO A 30 24.35 8.52 -19.83
N ASP A 31 24.77 7.68 -18.88
CA ASP A 31 24.43 6.25 -18.81
C ASP A 31 22.93 5.99 -18.64
N ASP A 32 22.16 6.98 -18.13
CA ASP A 32 20.71 6.84 -18.00
C ASP A 32 20.01 6.76 -19.37
N ALA A 33 20.66 7.21 -20.45
CA ALA A 33 20.15 7.09 -21.81
C ALA A 33 20.07 5.64 -22.33
N GLU A 34 20.78 4.70 -21.68
CA GLU A 34 20.84 3.29 -22.08
C GLU A 34 19.72 2.44 -21.46
N HIS A 35 18.88 3.02 -20.61
CA HIS A 35 17.84 2.31 -19.89
C HIS A 35 16.46 2.50 -20.50
N VAL A 36 15.60 1.50 -20.29
CA VAL A 36 14.17 1.60 -20.62
C VAL A 36 13.45 2.23 -19.44
N TRP A 37 12.88 3.42 -19.67
CA TRP A 37 12.18 4.20 -18.66
C TRP A 37 10.67 4.00 -18.77
N ILE A 38 10.03 3.67 -17.65
CA ILE A 38 8.58 3.49 -17.53
C ILE A 38 8.02 4.66 -16.72
N GLN A 39 7.01 5.34 -17.25
CA GLN A 39 6.32 6.38 -16.50
C GLN A 39 5.53 5.73 -15.35
N ASP A 40 5.74 6.20 -14.12
CA ASP A 40 4.98 5.70 -12.97
C ASP A 40 3.60 6.38 -12.88
N ARG A 41 2.69 5.97 -13.76
CA ARG A 41 1.32 6.48 -13.78
C ARG A 41 0.45 5.94 -12.65
N MET A 42 0.88 4.86 -12.01
CA MET A 42 0.14 4.24 -10.92
C MET A 42 0.22 5.13 -9.68
N HIS A 43 1.42 5.61 -9.36
CA HIS A 43 1.64 6.38 -8.15
C HIS A 43 1.71 7.90 -8.41
N ALA A 44 2.26 8.32 -9.56
CA ALA A 44 2.39 9.73 -9.92
C ALA A 44 1.87 10.00 -11.36
N PRO A 45 0.54 9.93 -11.57
CA PRO A 45 -0.07 10.15 -12.89
C PRO A 45 0.10 11.59 -13.42
N ASP A 46 0.30 12.56 -12.53
CA ASP A 46 0.43 13.98 -12.84
C ASP A 46 1.90 14.45 -12.75
N PRO A 47 2.21 15.67 -13.26
CA PRO A 47 3.51 16.29 -13.04
C PRO A 47 3.88 16.40 -11.55
N ILE A 48 5.14 16.09 -11.23
CA ILE A 48 5.74 16.25 -9.90
C ILE A 48 6.67 17.46 -9.83
N THR A 49 6.71 18.06 -8.65
CA THR A 49 7.61 19.17 -8.29
C THR A 49 9.04 18.67 -8.03
N PRO A 50 10.05 19.57 -8.01
CA PRO A 50 11.40 19.20 -7.60
C PRO A 50 11.50 18.69 -6.15
N LEU A 51 10.65 19.15 -5.24
CA LEU A 51 10.65 18.66 -3.86
C LEU A 51 10.13 17.22 -3.79
N GLU A 52 9.02 16.92 -4.48
CA GLU A 52 8.48 15.57 -4.59
C GLU A 52 9.46 14.62 -5.29
N GLN A 53 10.26 15.11 -6.24
CA GLN A 53 11.35 14.33 -6.83
C GLN A 53 12.35 13.87 -5.76
N VAL A 54 12.81 14.77 -4.87
CA VAL A 54 13.76 14.39 -3.80
C VAL A 54 13.17 13.30 -2.91
N LEU A 55 11.89 13.42 -2.52
CA LEU A 55 11.24 12.43 -1.67
C LEU A 55 11.03 11.09 -2.39
N THR A 56 10.61 11.12 -3.66
CA THR A 56 10.42 9.90 -4.46
C THR A 56 11.74 9.20 -4.76
N GLU A 57 12.85 9.91 -4.94
CA GLU A 57 14.18 9.29 -5.07
C GLU A 57 14.54 8.42 -3.85
N LEU A 58 14.16 8.85 -2.64
CA LEU A 58 14.35 8.07 -1.42
C LEU A 58 13.45 6.82 -1.39
N VAL A 59 12.25 6.89 -1.96
CA VAL A 59 11.35 5.73 -2.11
C VAL A 59 12.03 4.63 -2.94
N TYR A 60 12.47 4.95 -4.16
CA TYR A 60 13.09 3.94 -5.04
C TYR A 60 14.48 3.51 -4.57
N ALA A 61 15.18 4.34 -3.79
CA ALA A 61 16.38 3.92 -3.07
C ALA A 61 16.05 2.80 -2.06
N GLY A 62 14.96 2.92 -1.30
CA GLY A 62 14.47 1.86 -0.42
C GLY A 62 14.12 0.56 -1.16
N MET A 63 13.51 0.67 -2.35
CA MET A 63 13.24 -0.48 -3.22
C MET A 63 14.53 -1.16 -3.67
N SER A 64 15.53 -0.39 -4.07
CA SER A 64 16.86 -0.91 -4.47
C SER A 64 17.59 -1.59 -3.31
N ALA A 65 17.59 -0.97 -2.12
CA ALA A 65 18.20 -1.55 -0.92
C ALA A 65 17.53 -2.86 -0.52
N THR A 66 16.21 -2.96 -0.72
CA THR A 66 15.46 -4.20 -0.51
C THR A 66 15.83 -5.28 -1.53
N ALA A 67 15.97 -4.94 -2.81
CA ALA A 67 16.44 -5.88 -3.83
C ALA A 67 17.81 -6.46 -3.45
N GLU A 68 18.77 -5.62 -3.02
CA GLU A 68 20.08 -6.06 -2.56
C GLU A 68 19.97 -6.97 -1.32
N ARG A 69 19.15 -6.60 -0.34
CA ARG A 69 18.90 -7.40 0.88
C ARG A 69 18.45 -8.82 0.55
N TYR A 70 17.51 -8.97 -0.39
CA TYR A 70 16.99 -10.26 -0.82
C TYR A 70 17.79 -10.91 -1.95
N GLU A 71 18.97 -10.35 -2.29
CA GLU A 71 19.82 -10.82 -3.38
C GLU A 71 19.10 -10.94 -4.74
N VAL A 72 18.13 -10.06 -4.98
CA VAL A 72 17.50 -9.92 -6.28
C VAL A 72 18.45 -9.08 -7.16
N PRO A 73 18.90 -9.57 -8.32
CA PRO A 73 19.97 -8.97 -9.10
C PRO A 73 19.49 -7.78 -9.94
N VAL A 74 18.87 -6.79 -9.31
CA VAL A 74 18.36 -5.58 -9.95
C VAL A 74 18.67 -4.36 -9.10
N ARG A 75 18.81 -3.21 -9.75
CA ARG A 75 18.82 -1.89 -9.13
C ARG A 75 17.70 -1.07 -9.74
N ILE A 76 17.03 -0.28 -8.92
CA ILE A 76 15.93 0.56 -9.36
C ILE A 76 16.42 1.99 -9.43
N LYS A 77 16.23 2.62 -10.58
CA LYS A 77 16.47 4.05 -10.76
C LYS A 77 15.14 4.75 -10.92
N CYS A 78 15.03 5.97 -10.42
CA CYS A 78 13.95 6.88 -10.78
C CYS A 78 14.51 8.23 -11.26
N ARG A 79 13.78 8.88 -12.15
CA ARG A 79 14.11 10.20 -12.70
C ARG A 79 12.85 10.99 -12.93
N ARG A 80 12.94 12.30 -12.71
CA ARG A 80 11.94 13.26 -13.20
C ARG A 80 12.30 13.66 -14.63
N ILE A 81 11.54 13.16 -15.61
CA ILE A 81 11.73 13.48 -17.04
C ILE A 81 10.55 14.33 -17.50
N ASN A 82 10.83 15.55 -17.97
CA ASN A 82 9.80 16.50 -18.43
C ASN A 82 8.63 16.64 -17.44
N THR A 83 8.97 16.83 -16.16
CA THR A 83 8.07 16.95 -15.00
C THR A 83 7.35 15.69 -14.55
N PHE A 84 7.45 14.56 -15.23
CA PHE A 84 6.83 13.31 -14.81
C PHE A 84 7.84 12.36 -14.17
N LEU A 85 7.36 11.50 -13.28
CA LEU A 85 8.16 10.47 -12.63
C LEU A 85 8.30 9.25 -13.56
N TYR A 86 9.54 8.85 -13.80
CA TYR A 86 9.89 7.62 -14.50
C TYR A 86 10.78 6.76 -13.62
N TRP A 87 10.69 5.45 -13.81
CA TRP A 87 11.55 4.48 -13.17
C TRP A 87 12.09 3.47 -14.17
N ALA A 88 13.21 2.84 -13.82
CA ALA A 88 13.87 1.82 -14.61
C ALA A 88 14.39 0.71 -13.72
N VAL A 89 14.20 -0.54 -14.16
CA VAL A 89 14.86 -1.72 -13.59
C VAL A 89 16.16 -1.92 -14.34
N VAL A 90 17.28 -1.84 -13.62
CA VAL A 90 18.62 -2.02 -14.17
C VAL A 90 19.16 -3.37 -13.66
N PRO A 91 19.28 -4.39 -14.52
CA PRO A 91 19.85 -5.68 -14.13
C PRO A 91 21.27 -5.51 -13.58
N SER A 92 21.58 -6.23 -12.51
CA SER A 92 22.94 -6.35 -11.99
C SER A 92 23.68 -7.45 -12.75
N VAL A 93 24.96 -7.26 -13.00
CA VAL A 93 25.79 -8.29 -13.64
C VAL A 93 26.11 -9.37 -12.61
N VAL A 94 25.59 -10.57 -12.83
CA VAL A 94 25.87 -11.76 -12.03
C VAL A 94 26.66 -12.74 -12.90
N PRO A 95 27.82 -13.24 -12.46
CA PRO A 95 28.55 -14.25 -13.20
C PRO A 95 27.67 -15.49 -13.46
N PRO A 96 27.67 -16.09 -14.66
CA PRO A 96 26.81 -17.24 -14.95
C PRO A 96 26.95 -18.41 -13.97
N ALA A 97 28.15 -18.61 -13.43
CA ALA A 97 28.44 -19.65 -12.44
C ALA A 97 27.82 -19.39 -11.06
N GLU A 98 27.37 -18.17 -10.77
CA GLU A 98 26.83 -17.76 -9.47
C GLU A 98 25.30 -17.60 -9.46
N ILE A 99 24.65 -17.60 -10.64
CA ILE A 99 23.21 -17.34 -10.79
C ILE A 99 22.38 -18.31 -9.93
N GLU A 100 22.62 -19.62 -10.07
CA GLU A 100 21.88 -20.64 -9.32
C GLU A 100 22.09 -20.50 -7.80
N ALA A 101 23.33 -20.29 -7.38
CA ALA A 101 23.65 -20.12 -5.97
C ALA A 101 23.02 -18.84 -5.38
N GLN A 102 22.93 -17.75 -6.16
CA GLN A 102 22.26 -16.53 -5.74
C GLN A 102 20.74 -16.73 -5.63
N LEU A 103 20.13 -17.42 -6.60
CA LEU A 103 18.71 -17.73 -6.58
C LEU A 103 18.34 -18.56 -5.34
N GLU A 104 19.13 -19.57 -4.99
CA GLU A 104 18.91 -20.38 -3.79
C GLU A 104 19.00 -19.54 -2.51
N ARG A 105 19.96 -18.62 -2.40
CA ARG A 105 20.06 -17.71 -1.25
C ARG A 105 18.90 -16.73 -1.19
N SER A 106 18.50 -16.17 -2.33
CA SER A 106 17.35 -15.28 -2.44
C SER A 106 16.06 -15.97 -1.99
N ASN A 107 15.81 -17.19 -2.50
CA ASN A 107 14.67 -18.03 -2.09
C ASN A 107 14.69 -18.32 -0.60
N ALA A 108 15.84 -18.71 -0.04
CA ALA A 108 15.97 -18.97 1.40
C ALA A 108 15.64 -17.72 2.25
N LYS A 109 16.09 -16.53 1.83
CA LYS A 109 15.78 -15.27 2.50
C LYS A 109 14.28 -14.94 2.46
N PHE A 110 13.63 -15.09 1.32
CA PHE A 110 12.19 -14.86 1.21
C PHE A 110 11.39 -15.86 2.05
N ARG A 111 11.72 -17.16 1.98
CA ARG A 111 11.04 -18.18 2.78
C ARG A 111 11.19 -17.94 4.29
N ALA A 112 12.34 -17.45 4.74
CA ALA A 112 12.54 -17.07 6.14
C ALA A 112 11.60 -15.93 6.58
N VAL A 113 11.36 -14.96 5.70
CA VAL A 113 10.40 -13.87 5.95
C VAL A 113 8.97 -14.36 5.89
N PHE A 114 8.60 -15.16 4.88
CA PHE A 114 7.23 -15.69 4.73
C PHE A 114 6.77 -16.48 5.95
N ALA A 115 7.68 -17.22 6.59
CA ALA A 115 7.37 -18.01 7.78
C ALA A 115 6.86 -17.16 8.97
N ARG A 116 7.16 -15.85 8.98
CA ARG A 116 6.91 -14.94 10.11
C ARG A 116 6.53 -13.53 9.67
N ILE A 117 5.97 -13.34 8.47
CA ILE A 117 5.77 -12.01 7.89
C ILE A 117 4.87 -11.13 8.76
N GLY A 118 3.83 -11.72 9.39
CA GLY A 118 2.99 -11.02 10.34
C GLY A 118 3.71 -10.61 11.63
N ASP A 119 4.59 -11.47 12.15
CA ASP A 119 5.36 -11.18 13.37
C ASP A 119 6.42 -10.11 13.10
N ILE A 120 7.14 -10.20 11.97
CA ILE A 120 8.11 -9.18 11.55
C ILE A 120 7.42 -7.82 11.48
N TRP A 121 6.24 -7.74 10.86
CA TRP A 121 5.48 -6.50 10.82
C TRP A 121 5.12 -6.00 12.23
N ARG A 122 4.45 -6.82 13.05
CA ARG A 122 3.91 -6.38 14.36
C ARG A 122 4.97 -6.10 15.40
N GLU A 123 6.02 -6.92 15.46
CA GLU A 123 7.00 -6.93 16.55
C GLU A 123 8.27 -6.15 16.21
N GLU A 124 8.62 -6.01 14.92
CA GLU A 124 9.87 -5.40 14.50
C GLU A 124 9.66 -4.09 13.74
N LEU A 125 8.82 -4.08 12.69
CA LEU A 125 8.70 -2.94 11.79
C LEU A 125 7.71 -1.87 12.27
N LEU A 126 6.51 -2.28 12.70
CA LEU A 126 5.46 -1.36 13.12
C LEU A 126 5.86 -0.46 14.31
N PRO A 127 6.54 -0.95 15.36
CA PRO A 127 7.01 -0.08 16.44
C PRO A 127 7.97 1.01 15.93
N GLU A 128 8.90 0.65 15.04
CA GLU A 128 9.84 1.63 14.46
C GLU A 128 9.08 2.67 13.60
N VAL A 129 8.10 2.24 12.80
CA VAL A 129 7.24 3.14 12.02
C VAL A 129 6.48 4.12 12.94
N GLN A 130 5.92 3.61 14.04
CA GLN A 130 5.20 4.44 15.02
C GLN A 130 6.11 5.43 15.72
N ASP A 131 7.36 5.06 16.02
CA ASP A 131 8.37 5.98 16.59
C ASP A 131 8.73 7.11 15.61
N HIS A 132 8.80 6.82 14.30
CA HIS A 132 8.97 7.86 13.28
C HIS A 132 7.77 8.81 13.23
N ILE A 133 6.55 8.28 13.25
CA ILE A 133 5.33 9.08 13.26
C ILE A 133 5.25 9.96 14.51
N HIS A 134 5.55 9.39 15.68
CA HIS A 134 5.54 10.11 16.95
C HIS A 134 6.54 11.29 16.97
N TYR A 135 7.69 11.14 16.29
CA TYR A 135 8.66 12.24 16.16
C TYR A 135 8.08 13.46 15.45
N TRP A 136 7.24 13.27 14.42
CA TRP A 136 6.58 14.38 13.74
C TRP A 136 5.39 14.91 14.55
N GLU A 137 4.54 14.02 15.07
CA GLU A 137 3.34 14.40 15.85
C GLU A 137 3.66 15.26 17.09
N THR A 138 4.87 15.13 17.65
CA THR A 138 5.29 15.85 18.87
C THR A 138 6.10 17.11 18.60
N PHE A 139 6.42 17.42 17.35
CA PHE A 139 7.20 18.61 17.02
C PHE A 139 6.30 19.85 16.92
N ASP A 140 6.55 20.86 17.77
CA ASP A 140 5.82 22.13 17.72
C ASP A 140 6.33 23.00 16.55
N LEU A 141 5.74 22.81 15.37
CA LEU A 141 6.04 23.61 14.17
C LEU A 141 5.75 25.11 14.38
N THR A 142 4.78 25.48 15.21
CA THR A 142 4.34 26.88 15.37
C THR A 142 5.27 27.67 16.29
N GLY A 143 5.74 27.03 17.37
CA GLY A 143 6.65 27.63 18.34
C GLY A 143 8.14 27.46 18.01
N ALA A 144 8.51 26.61 17.05
CA ALA A 144 9.90 26.32 16.74
C ALA A 144 10.66 27.51 16.11
N SER A 145 11.92 27.68 16.51
CA SER A 145 12.84 28.60 15.84
C SER A 145 13.23 28.08 14.46
N LEU A 146 13.62 28.97 13.53
CA LEU A 146 14.08 28.57 12.20
C LEU A 146 15.22 27.53 12.22
N PRO A 147 16.27 27.64 13.07
CA PRO A 147 17.28 26.59 13.19
C PRO A 147 16.71 25.22 13.63
N ALA A 148 15.71 25.22 14.50
CA ALA A 148 15.06 23.98 14.93
C ALA A 148 14.23 23.37 13.80
N VAL A 149 13.53 24.19 13.01
CA VAL A 149 12.80 23.73 11.81
C VAL A 149 13.76 23.16 10.77
N LEU A 150 14.91 23.80 10.50
CA LEU A 150 15.90 23.28 9.57
C LEU A 150 16.46 21.92 10.02
N ALA A 151 16.82 21.79 11.30
CA ALA A 151 17.25 20.51 11.84
C ALA A 151 16.14 19.45 11.77
N HIS A 152 14.88 19.86 11.94
CA HIS A 152 13.74 18.96 11.80
C HIS A 152 13.57 18.47 10.35
N VAL A 153 13.72 19.34 9.35
CA VAL A 153 13.69 18.97 7.92
C VAL A 153 14.78 17.95 7.58
N ASP A 154 16.01 18.15 8.06
CA ASP A 154 17.11 17.19 7.84
C ASP A 154 16.78 15.81 8.44
N GLN A 155 16.17 15.79 9.63
CA GLN A 155 15.68 14.57 10.25
C GLN A 155 14.51 13.96 9.48
N THR A 156 13.57 14.76 8.95
CA THR A 156 12.46 14.28 8.13
C THR A 156 12.97 13.56 6.89
N VAL A 157 13.95 14.12 6.17
CA VAL A 157 14.57 13.46 5.00
C VAL A 157 15.19 12.11 5.39
N THR A 158 15.90 12.05 6.52
CA THR A 158 16.52 10.81 7.01
C THR A 158 15.47 9.76 7.40
N ARG A 159 14.42 10.18 8.10
CA ARG A 159 13.32 9.31 8.56
C ARG A 159 12.46 8.84 7.40
N HIS A 160 12.19 9.68 6.42
CA HIS A 160 11.51 9.32 5.18
C HIS A 160 12.27 8.23 4.43
N ALA A 161 13.58 8.38 4.25
CA ALA A 161 14.42 7.33 3.65
C ALA A 161 14.33 6.00 4.43
N ARG A 162 14.34 6.07 5.77
CA ARG A 162 14.19 4.87 6.61
C ARG A 162 12.82 4.24 6.48
N LEU A 163 11.74 5.03 6.50
CA LEU A 163 10.39 4.52 6.34
C LEU A 163 10.21 3.77 5.02
N TYR A 164 10.79 4.27 3.93
CA TYR A 164 10.67 3.58 2.65
C TYR A 164 11.59 2.35 2.55
N ASP A 165 12.70 2.26 3.28
CA ASP A 165 13.39 0.97 3.50
C ASP A 165 12.48 -0.03 4.25
N LEU A 166 11.78 0.41 5.31
CA LEU A 166 10.83 -0.43 6.04
C LEU A 166 9.62 -0.84 5.17
N HIS A 167 9.10 0.08 4.37
CA HIS A 167 8.02 -0.16 3.41
C HIS A 167 8.38 -1.29 2.46
N PHE A 168 9.54 -1.25 1.80
CA PHE A 168 9.91 -2.28 0.82
C PHE A 168 10.26 -3.63 1.46
N ARG A 169 10.74 -3.66 2.72
CA ARG A 169 10.87 -4.92 3.48
C ARG A 169 9.54 -5.62 3.71
N VAL A 170 8.42 -4.89 3.66
CA VAL A 170 7.07 -5.46 3.68
C VAL A 170 6.57 -5.74 2.27
N VAL A 171 6.66 -4.73 1.40
CA VAL A 171 6.05 -4.74 0.07
C VAL A 171 6.66 -5.77 -0.86
N THR A 172 7.97 -5.99 -0.82
CA THR A 172 8.59 -6.98 -1.71
C THR A 172 8.20 -8.42 -1.31
N PRO A 173 8.35 -8.85 -0.05
CA PRO A 173 7.89 -10.18 0.36
C PRO A 173 6.38 -10.38 0.22
N LYS A 174 5.55 -9.38 0.55
CA LYS A 174 4.07 -9.52 0.44
C LYS A 174 3.64 -9.82 -1.00
N HIS A 175 4.19 -9.10 -1.99
CA HIS A 175 3.83 -9.31 -3.39
C HIS A 175 4.27 -10.70 -3.85
N LEU A 176 5.50 -11.09 -3.51
CA LEU A 176 6.03 -12.38 -3.92
C LEU A 176 5.22 -13.54 -3.34
N VAL A 177 4.87 -13.53 -2.05
CA VAL A 177 4.11 -14.65 -1.46
C VAL A 177 2.68 -14.72 -1.97
N LEU A 178 2.03 -13.59 -2.24
CA LEU A 178 0.70 -13.55 -2.86
C LEU A 178 0.73 -14.15 -4.27
N SER A 179 1.72 -13.77 -5.08
CA SER A 179 1.90 -14.35 -6.42
C SER A 179 2.21 -15.84 -6.38
N LEU A 180 3.12 -16.28 -5.50
CA LEU A 180 3.46 -17.70 -5.35
C LEU A 180 2.26 -18.54 -4.89
N PHE A 181 1.45 -18.02 -3.97
CA PHE A 181 0.23 -18.70 -3.53
C PHE A 181 -0.81 -18.78 -4.65
N GLU A 182 -1.02 -17.68 -5.39
CA GLU A 182 -1.95 -17.65 -6.53
C GLU A 182 -1.54 -18.67 -7.61
N GLU A 183 -0.25 -18.68 -7.99
CA GLU A 183 0.29 -19.64 -8.95
C GLU A 183 0.11 -21.08 -8.48
N LEU A 184 0.49 -21.38 -7.23
CA LEU A 184 0.32 -22.72 -6.67
C LEU A 184 -1.16 -23.14 -6.65
N TYR A 185 -2.06 -22.25 -6.25
CA TYR A 185 -3.50 -22.53 -6.24
C TYR A 185 -4.01 -22.85 -7.64
N ARG A 186 -3.62 -22.05 -8.63
CA ARG A 186 -4.02 -22.22 -10.03
C ARG A 186 -3.52 -23.55 -10.62
N ASP A 187 -2.29 -23.93 -10.30
CA ASP A 187 -1.70 -25.21 -10.74
C ASP A 187 -2.41 -26.42 -10.11
N LEU A 188 -2.79 -26.32 -8.83
CA LEU A 188 -3.50 -27.38 -8.11
C LEU A 188 -4.98 -27.50 -8.51
N PHE A 189 -5.62 -26.37 -8.84
CA PHE A 189 -7.05 -26.27 -9.06
C PHE A 189 -7.40 -25.49 -10.35
N PRO A 190 -6.96 -25.95 -11.53
CA PRO A 190 -7.07 -25.18 -12.78
C PRO A 190 -8.51 -24.99 -13.30
N LEU A 191 -9.48 -25.70 -12.72
CA LEU A 191 -10.90 -25.59 -13.07
C LEU A 191 -11.69 -24.64 -12.15
N ASP A 192 -11.07 -24.17 -11.08
CA ASP A 192 -11.71 -23.21 -10.17
C ASP A 192 -11.72 -21.81 -10.81
N ASP A 193 -12.62 -20.95 -10.34
CA ASP A 193 -12.65 -19.54 -10.76
C ASP A 193 -11.34 -18.85 -10.37
N SER A 194 -10.84 -17.98 -11.26
CA SER A 194 -9.55 -17.28 -11.08
C SER A 194 -9.48 -16.47 -9.78
N LEU A 195 -10.62 -16.02 -9.24
CA LEU A 195 -10.66 -15.24 -8.01
C LEU A 195 -10.70 -16.11 -6.75
N THR A 196 -10.86 -17.43 -6.89
CA THR A 196 -11.00 -18.33 -5.73
C THR A 196 -9.77 -18.25 -4.82
N ALA A 197 -8.56 -18.20 -5.38
CA ALA A 197 -7.33 -18.04 -4.60
C ALA A 197 -7.40 -16.82 -3.66
N PHE A 198 -7.85 -15.66 -4.16
CA PHE A 198 -7.99 -14.45 -3.35
C PHE A 198 -9.10 -14.57 -2.29
N ARG A 199 -10.16 -15.34 -2.55
CA ARG A 199 -11.21 -15.62 -1.54
C ARG A 199 -10.73 -16.51 -0.39
N LEU A 200 -9.59 -17.18 -0.50
CA LEU A 200 -8.94 -17.86 0.63
C LEU A 200 -8.18 -16.88 1.54
N LEU A 201 -7.97 -15.64 1.11
CA LEU A 201 -7.17 -14.63 1.80
C LEU A 201 -7.99 -13.50 2.45
N GLN A 202 -9.30 -13.47 2.24
CA GLN A 202 -10.21 -12.44 2.76
C GLN A 202 -10.70 -12.70 4.20
N GLY A 203 -11.34 -11.71 4.82
CA GLY A 203 -12.02 -11.88 6.11
C GLY A 203 -11.11 -11.81 7.34
N PHE A 204 -9.93 -11.21 7.21
CA PHE A 204 -9.05 -10.92 8.35
C PHE A 204 -9.16 -9.46 8.77
N GLU A 205 -9.14 -9.20 10.07
CA GLU A 205 -9.02 -7.83 10.61
C GLU A 205 -7.75 -7.14 10.09
N ASN A 206 -7.90 -5.89 9.67
CA ASN A 206 -6.81 -5.02 9.24
C ASN A 206 -7.27 -3.56 9.27
N LYS A 207 -6.35 -2.62 9.05
CA LYS A 207 -6.64 -1.18 9.11
C LYS A 207 -7.64 -0.65 8.08
N THR A 208 -7.73 -1.28 6.91
CA THR A 208 -8.73 -0.89 5.91
C THR A 208 -10.14 -1.26 6.38
N ILE A 209 -10.34 -2.50 6.85
CA ILE A 209 -11.64 -2.94 7.40
C ILE A 209 -12.00 -2.17 8.66
N GLU A 210 -11.03 -1.88 9.53
CA GLU A 210 -11.23 -1.02 10.70
C GLU A 210 -11.76 0.37 10.29
N THR A 211 -11.10 1.01 9.32
CA THR A 211 -11.50 2.32 8.79
C THR A 211 -12.91 2.29 8.20
N ASP A 212 -13.24 1.28 7.39
CA ASP A 212 -14.56 1.13 6.76
C ASP A 212 -15.68 0.97 7.80
N ARG A 213 -15.42 0.26 8.90
CA ARG A 213 -16.39 0.13 10.00
C ARG A 213 -16.61 1.42 10.73
N GLU A 214 -15.57 2.19 11.03
CA GLU A 214 -15.75 3.49 11.68
C GLU A 214 -16.49 4.47 10.76
N LEU A 215 -16.20 4.44 9.45
CA LEU A 215 -16.92 5.23 8.47
C LEU A 215 -18.41 4.82 8.37
N TRP A 216 -18.69 3.53 8.44
CA TRP A 216 -20.06 3.02 8.52
C TRP A 216 -20.77 3.49 9.80
N ARG A 217 -20.13 3.39 10.98
CA ARG A 217 -20.70 3.89 12.24
C ARG A 217 -21.02 5.38 12.15
N LEU A 218 -20.13 6.17 11.55
CA LEU A 218 -20.36 7.60 11.31
C LEU A 218 -21.61 7.83 10.43
N SER A 219 -21.83 6.98 9.43
CA SER A 219 -23.05 7.04 8.60
C SER A 219 -24.33 6.72 9.38
N GLN A 220 -24.26 5.84 10.39
CA GLN A 220 -25.40 5.54 11.26
C GLN A 220 -25.73 6.72 12.18
N VAL A 221 -24.70 7.39 12.70
CA VAL A 221 -24.87 8.65 13.46
C VAL A 221 -25.53 9.71 12.58
N ALA A 222 -25.07 9.87 11.34
CA ALA A 222 -25.68 10.78 10.36
C ALA A 222 -27.15 10.42 10.09
N ARG A 223 -27.46 9.14 9.88
CA ARG A 223 -28.82 8.66 9.58
C ARG A 223 -29.80 8.90 10.72
N ALA A 224 -29.35 8.73 11.97
CA ALA A 224 -30.16 8.92 13.16
C ALA A 224 -30.50 10.40 13.44
N ASN A 225 -29.76 11.34 12.84
CA ASN A 225 -29.98 12.78 13.02
C ASN A 225 -30.62 13.40 11.76
N PRO A 226 -31.91 13.80 11.80
CA PRO A 226 -32.60 14.33 10.63
C PRO A 226 -31.93 15.56 10.01
N ALA A 227 -31.35 16.45 10.82
CA ALA A 227 -30.70 17.65 10.34
C ALA A 227 -29.40 17.34 9.58
N VAL A 228 -28.60 16.40 10.10
CA VAL A 228 -27.36 15.94 9.46
C VAL A 228 -27.67 15.15 8.19
N ARG A 229 -28.63 14.23 8.26
CA ARG A 229 -29.09 13.44 7.12
C ARG A 229 -29.56 14.35 5.99
N GLN A 230 -30.35 15.37 6.30
CA GLN A 230 -30.81 16.33 5.30
C GLN A 230 -29.65 17.12 4.71
N ALA A 231 -28.74 17.65 5.54
CA ALA A 231 -27.57 18.37 5.06
C ALA A 231 -26.71 17.52 4.10
N LEU A 232 -26.49 16.24 4.41
CA LEU A 232 -25.76 15.33 3.54
C LEU A 232 -26.49 15.04 2.23
N LEU A 233 -27.83 14.90 2.24
CA LEU A 233 -28.59 14.56 1.01
C LEU A 233 -28.87 15.75 0.10
N ASP A 234 -29.02 16.95 0.66
CA ASP A 234 -29.50 18.13 -0.07
C ASP A 234 -28.35 19.01 -0.61
N HIS A 235 -27.10 18.78 -0.19
CA HIS A 235 -25.95 19.61 -0.54
C HIS A 235 -24.83 18.81 -1.23
N ALA A 236 -24.01 19.50 -2.02
CA ALA A 236 -22.75 18.94 -2.53
C ALA A 236 -21.80 18.68 -1.36
N ALA A 237 -21.00 17.60 -1.44
CA ALA A 237 -20.10 17.19 -0.36
C ALA A 237 -19.16 18.32 0.11
N SER A 238 -18.67 19.15 -0.82
CA SER A 238 -17.83 20.32 -0.54
C SER A 238 -18.49 21.38 0.36
N ASP A 239 -19.81 21.44 0.36
CA ASP A 239 -20.58 22.47 1.07
C ASP A 239 -21.11 21.98 2.43
N VAL A 240 -21.12 20.67 2.65
CA VAL A 240 -21.77 20.03 3.81
C VAL A 240 -21.16 20.49 5.13
N ILE A 241 -19.84 20.64 5.23
CA ILE A 241 -19.19 21.05 6.49
C ILE A 241 -19.72 22.41 6.96
N GLY A 242 -19.76 23.41 6.08
CA GLY A 242 -20.24 24.75 6.44
C GLY A 242 -21.71 24.74 6.89
N VAL A 243 -22.55 23.89 6.27
CA VAL A 243 -23.95 23.70 6.68
C VAL A 243 -24.03 23.07 8.08
N LEU A 244 -23.24 22.04 8.34
CA LEU A 244 -23.26 21.32 9.62
C LEU A 244 -22.68 22.14 10.78
N GLU A 245 -21.64 22.94 10.54
CA GLU A 245 -21.03 23.80 11.56
C GLU A 245 -21.97 24.91 12.02
N SER A 246 -22.79 25.44 11.11
CA SER A 246 -23.80 26.46 11.44
C SER A 246 -25.04 25.90 12.14
N ASN A 247 -25.15 24.57 12.27
CA ASN A 247 -26.31 23.90 12.83
C ASN A 247 -26.01 23.24 14.19
N ALA A 248 -26.49 23.85 15.28
CA ALA A 248 -26.29 23.32 16.63
C ALA A 248 -26.82 21.87 16.82
N ALA A 249 -27.83 21.45 16.04
CA ALA A 249 -28.34 20.09 16.10
C ALA A 249 -27.37 19.05 15.52
N ALA A 250 -26.35 19.46 14.77
CA ALA A 250 -25.32 18.58 14.21
C ALA A 250 -24.13 18.35 15.16
N GLY A 251 -24.11 18.95 16.37
CA GLY A 251 -22.96 18.94 17.27
C GLY A 251 -22.36 17.55 17.51
N THR A 252 -23.18 16.56 17.88
CA THR A 252 -22.71 15.17 18.10
C THR A 252 -22.09 14.55 16.84
N PHE A 253 -22.67 14.79 15.66
CA PHE A 253 -22.09 14.28 14.42
C PHE A 253 -20.76 14.96 14.10
N ASN A 254 -20.67 16.28 14.30
CA ASN A 254 -19.43 17.04 14.06
C ASN A 254 -18.29 16.55 14.97
N ASP A 255 -18.59 16.19 16.22
CA ASP A 255 -17.62 15.60 17.13
C ASP A 255 -17.17 14.22 16.66
N CYS A 256 -18.10 13.33 16.28
CA CYS A 256 -17.76 12.01 15.72
C CYS A 256 -16.96 12.11 14.41
N LEU A 257 -17.30 13.06 13.53
CA LEU A 257 -16.55 13.30 12.29
C LEU A 257 -15.12 13.76 12.60
N ARG A 258 -14.95 14.67 13.58
CA ARG A 258 -13.62 15.12 14.00
C ARG A 258 -12.79 13.98 14.57
N GLU A 259 -13.37 13.12 15.41
CA GLU A 259 -12.71 11.92 15.95
C GLU A 259 -12.29 10.97 14.83
N PHE A 260 -13.16 10.72 13.85
CA PHE A 260 -12.84 9.90 12.69
C PHE A 260 -11.67 10.49 11.88
N LEU A 261 -11.69 11.79 11.59
CA LEU A 261 -10.64 12.46 10.82
C LEU A 261 -9.30 12.49 11.57
N LEU A 262 -9.31 12.64 12.90
CA LEU A 262 -8.08 12.57 13.70
C LEU A 262 -7.45 11.17 13.68
N ALA A 263 -8.26 10.12 13.63
CA ALA A 263 -7.79 8.74 13.61
C ALA A 263 -7.39 8.25 12.20
N TYR A 264 -8.19 8.57 11.18
CA TYR A 264 -8.09 7.98 9.83
C TYR A 264 -7.91 9.00 8.71
N GLY A 265 -7.94 10.30 9.02
CA GLY A 265 -7.95 11.38 8.02
C GLY A 265 -6.58 11.80 7.50
N ARG A 266 -5.47 11.30 8.07
CA ARG A 266 -4.10 11.58 7.62
C ARG A 266 -3.73 10.70 6.42
N ARG A 267 -4.48 10.87 5.33
CA ARG A 267 -4.32 10.16 4.07
C ARG A 267 -4.80 11.03 2.92
N SER A 268 -4.06 11.04 1.82
CA SER A 268 -4.45 11.70 0.57
C SER A 268 -4.78 10.68 -0.52
N GLY A 269 -5.49 11.12 -1.56
CA GLY A 269 -5.84 10.27 -2.70
C GLY A 269 -4.71 10.08 -3.72
N LYS A 270 -3.55 10.73 -3.52
CA LYS A 270 -2.45 10.73 -4.49
C LYS A 270 -1.12 10.47 -3.78
N PRO A 271 -0.61 9.22 -3.84
CA PRO A 271 0.71 8.89 -3.33
C PRO A 271 1.77 9.83 -3.92
N PHE A 272 2.75 10.23 -3.13
CA PHE A 272 3.88 11.10 -3.54
C PHE A 272 3.56 12.53 -3.96
N GLN A 273 2.30 12.98 -3.87
CA GLN A 273 1.94 14.38 -4.11
C GLN A 273 1.71 15.11 -2.78
N LEU A 274 2.66 15.97 -2.40
CA LEU A 274 2.58 16.77 -1.18
C LEU A 274 1.48 17.83 -1.26
N SER A 275 1.07 18.23 -2.47
CA SER A 275 0.01 19.21 -2.65
C SER A 275 -1.41 18.63 -2.57
N ALA A 276 -1.56 17.31 -2.51
CA ALA A 276 -2.87 16.69 -2.46
C ALA A 276 -3.41 16.77 -1.02
N PRO A 277 -4.60 17.37 -0.79
CA PRO A 277 -5.12 17.51 0.56
C PRO A 277 -5.41 16.13 1.16
N ALA A 278 -5.05 15.97 2.43
CA ALA A 278 -5.47 14.82 3.21
C ALA A 278 -6.94 14.96 3.63
N TRP A 279 -7.60 13.85 3.96
CA TRP A 279 -9.01 13.89 4.39
C TRP A 279 -9.24 14.76 5.64
N ILE A 280 -8.24 14.87 6.53
CA ILE A 280 -8.32 15.75 7.69
C ILE A 280 -8.30 17.24 7.32
N GLU A 281 -7.74 17.59 6.16
CA GLU A 281 -7.67 18.96 5.63
C GLU A 281 -8.89 19.28 4.75
N ASP A 282 -9.29 18.32 3.92
CA ASP A 282 -10.50 18.37 3.09
C ASP A 282 -11.28 17.05 3.24
N PRO A 283 -12.34 17.03 4.07
CA PRO A 283 -13.12 15.82 4.33
C PRO A 283 -14.11 15.47 3.20
N THR A 284 -14.09 16.17 2.06
CA THR A 284 -14.99 15.92 0.93
C THR A 284 -15.10 14.42 0.55
N PRO A 285 -14.01 13.64 0.42
CA PRO A 285 -14.11 12.21 0.09
C PRO A 285 -14.83 11.38 1.16
N VAL A 286 -14.69 11.75 2.44
CA VAL A 286 -15.40 11.11 3.55
C VAL A 286 -16.89 11.41 3.44
N LEU A 287 -17.26 12.66 3.16
CA LEU A 287 -18.65 13.10 3.01
C LEU A 287 -19.32 12.44 1.80
N GLU A 288 -18.63 12.30 0.67
CA GLU A 288 -19.12 11.56 -0.51
C GLU A 288 -19.43 10.10 -0.16
N ASN A 289 -18.57 9.44 0.62
CA ASN A 289 -18.84 8.09 1.10
C ASN A 289 -20.09 8.03 2.00
N LEU A 290 -20.23 8.97 2.93
CA LEU A 290 -21.41 9.05 3.79
C LEU A 290 -22.70 9.28 2.97
N GLN A 291 -22.66 10.16 1.96
CA GLN A 291 -23.76 10.39 1.03
C GLN A 291 -24.14 9.10 0.29
N SER A 292 -23.14 8.37 -0.22
CA SER A 292 -23.33 7.09 -0.88
C SER A 292 -23.99 6.06 0.04
N TYR A 293 -23.54 5.95 1.30
CA TYR A 293 -24.14 5.05 2.29
C TYR A 293 -25.58 5.43 2.65
N LEU A 294 -25.91 6.74 2.69
CA LEU A 294 -27.29 7.19 2.93
C LEU A 294 -28.23 6.92 1.75
N ALA A 295 -27.70 6.92 0.52
CA ALA A 295 -28.45 6.62 -0.70
C ALA A 295 -28.73 5.11 -0.87
N GLN A 296 -27.91 4.25 -0.28
CA GLN A 296 -28.08 2.80 -0.31
C GLN A 296 -29.10 2.31 0.74
N PRO A 297 -29.76 1.16 0.48
CA PRO A 297 -30.56 0.49 1.50
C PRO A 297 -29.70 0.10 2.70
N GLU A 298 -30.34 -0.06 3.86
CA GLU A 298 -29.66 -0.48 5.08
C GLU A 298 -29.02 -1.87 4.92
N ARG A 299 -27.80 -2.01 5.43
CA ARG A 299 -26.96 -3.21 5.33
C ARG A 299 -26.49 -3.61 6.71
N ASP A 300 -26.24 -4.90 6.90
CA ASP A 300 -25.61 -5.43 8.12
C ASP A 300 -24.16 -5.79 7.79
N LEU A 301 -23.24 -4.82 7.96
CA LEU A 301 -21.82 -5.04 7.68
C LEU A 301 -21.21 -6.13 8.55
N ASP A 302 -21.68 -6.31 9.79
CA ASP A 302 -21.18 -7.37 10.66
C ASP A 302 -21.59 -8.74 10.12
N ALA A 303 -22.81 -8.87 9.57
CA ALA A 303 -23.22 -10.10 8.88
C ALA A 303 -22.42 -10.35 7.59
N GLU A 304 -22.14 -9.31 6.82
CA GLU A 304 -21.31 -9.44 5.61
C GLU A 304 -19.89 -9.90 5.95
N VAL A 305 -19.25 -9.31 6.96
CA VAL A 305 -17.93 -9.75 7.45
C VAL A 305 -17.97 -11.21 7.91
N ARG A 306 -19.00 -11.61 8.68
CA ARG A 306 -19.18 -13.02 9.09
C ARG A 306 -19.34 -13.95 7.89
N ALA A 307 -20.06 -13.53 6.85
CA ALA A 307 -20.24 -14.32 5.63
C ALA A 307 -18.91 -14.49 4.88
N THR A 308 -18.11 -13.43 4.76
CA THR A 308 -16.77 -13.47 4.15
C THR A 308 -15.83 -14.44 4.90
N ILE A 309 -15.85 -14.43 6.24
CA ILE A 309 -15.06 -15.35 7.07
C ILE A 309 -15.51 -16.80 6.84
N ALA A 310 -16.82 -17.05 6.86
CA ALA A 310 -17.39 -18.38 6.65
C ALA A 310 -17.09 -18.91 5.23
N GLU A 311 -17.17 -18.06 4.21
CA GLU A 311 -16.79 -18.43 2.84
C GLU A 311 -15.31 -18.84 2.77
N ARG A 312 -14.41 -18.03 3.33
CA ARG A 312 -12.98 -18.35 3.38
C ARG A 312 -12.74 -19.71 4.04
N GLU A 313 -13.32 -19.94 5.22
CA GLU A 313 -13.16 -21.19 5.96
C GLU A 313 -13.67 -22.40 5.19
N HIS A 314 -14.82 -22.27 4.53
CA HIS A 314 -15.36 -23.30 3.66
C HIS A 314 -14.44 -23.61 2.48
N LEU A 315 -13.93 -22.58 1.80
CA LEU A 315 -13.02 -22.75 0.65
C LEU A 315 -11.69 -23.38 1.06
N VAL A 316 -11.13 -22.98 2.20
CA VAL A 316 -9.91 -23.58 2.75
C VAL A 316 -10.13 -25.06 3.08
N ALA A 317 -11.25 -25.41 3.73
CA ALA A 317 -11.58 -26.80 4.04
C ALA A 317 -11.72 -27.64 2.76
N ARG A 318 -12.46 -27.13 1.77
CA ARG A 318 -12.62 -27.79 0.46
C ARG A 318 -11.28 -27.97 -0.26
N ALA A 319 -10.39 -26.98 -0.23
CA ALA A 319 -9.05 -27.09 -0.81
C ALA A 319 -8.25 -28.22 -0.13
N ARG A 320 -8.26 -28.27 1.21
CA ARG A 320 -7.61 -29.34 2.00
C ARG A 320 -8.14 -30.73 1.69
N GLU A 321 -9.45 -30.88 1.55
CA GLU A 321 -10.08 -32.16 1.16
C GLU A 321 -9.59 -32.65 -0.20
N ARG A 322 -9.53 -31.76 -1.20
CA ARG A 322 -9.04 -32.09 -2.55
C ARG A 322 -7.55 -32.40 -2.56
N LEU A 323 -6.79 -31.79 -1.66
CA LEU A 323 -5.35 -32.04 -1.48
C LEU A 323 -5.04 -33.35 -0.76
N ALA A 324 -6.03 -34.05 -0.20
CA ALA A 324 -5.79 -35.26 0.59
C ALA A 324 -5.04 -36.37 -0.18
N GLN A 325 -5.19 -36.41 -1.51
CA GLN A 325 -4.51 -37.38 -2.39
C GLN A 325 -3.17 -36.87 -2.94
N GLN A 326 -2.78 -35.64 -2.66
CA GLN A 326 -1.49 -35.07 -3.06
C GLN A 326 -0.36 -35.53 -2.13
N SER A 327 0.89 -35.38 -2.60
CA SER A 327 2.06 -35.71 -1.79
C SER A 327 2.12 -34.88 -0.49
N PRO A 328 2.75 -35.39 0.58
CA PRO A 328 2.99 -34.60 1.79
C PRO A 328 3.66 -33.25 1.50
N ALA A 329 4.66 -33.21 0.62
CA ALA A 329 5.36 -31.99 0.26
C ALA A 329 4.45 -30.92 -0.37
N ILE A 330 3.53 -31.30 -1.27
CA ILE A 330 2.58 -30.36 -1.88
C ILE A 330 1.61 -29.81 -0.82
N ARG A 331 1.14 -30.66 0.09
CA ARG A 331 0.25 -30.24 1.19
C ARG A 331 0.95 -29.28 2.13
N GLU A 332 2.19 -29.56 2.51
CA GLU A 332 3.00 -28.70 3.36
C GLU A 332 3.28 -27.35 2.70
N GLU A 333 3.61 -27.33 1.40
CA GLU A 333 3.84 -26.09 0.67
C GLU A 333 2.56 -25.26 0.54
N PHE A 334 1.41 -25.89 0.28
CA PHE A 334 0.12 -25.21 0.25
C PHE A 334 -0.21 -24.56 1.60
N GLU A 335 -0.06 -25.27 2.71
CA GLU A 335 -0.32 -24.71 4.04
C GLU A 335 0.66 -23.58 4.40
N PHE A 336 1.94 -23.73 4.02
CA PHE A 336 2.97 -22.71 4.23
C PHE A 336 2.62 -21.42 3.47
N LEU A 337 2.36 -21.50 2.17
CA LEU A 337 2.03 -20.33 1.36
C LEU A 337 0.67 -19.76 1.68
N LEU A 338 -0.35 -20.58 1.99
CA LEU A 338 -1.67 -20.10 2.42
C LEU A 338 -1.54 -19.24 3.68
N LYS A 339 -0.85 -19.75 4.72
CA LYS A 339 -0.66 -19.01 5.96
C LYS A 339 0.09 -17.71 5.71
N ALA A 340 1.20 -17.77 4.98
CA ALA A 340 2.02 -16.59 4.72
C ALA A 340 1.28 -15.56 3.86
N ALA A 341 0.48 -15.98 2.87
CA ALA A 341 -0.35 -15.11 2.04
C ALA A 341 -1.47 -14.45 2.85
N GLN A 342 -2.12 -15.19 3.77
CA GLN A 342 -3.14 -14.63 4.67
C GLN A 342 -2.57 -13.55 5.59
N GLU A 343 -1.40 -13.79 6.19
CA GLU A 343 -0.69 -12.77 6.98
C GLU A 343 -0.25 -11.58 6.10
N ALA A 344 0.27 -11.85 4.89
CA ALA A 344 0.67 -10.82 3.95
C ALA A 344 -0.49 -9.92 3.50
N SER A 345 -1.71 -10.46 3.35
CA SER A 345 -2.90 -9.66 3.05
C SER A 345 -3.23 -8.68 4.18
N VAL A 346 -3.11 -9.08 5.44
CA VAL A 346 -3.30 -8.18 6.59
C VAL A 346 -2.22 -7.10 6.62
N VAL A 347 -0.95 -7.51 6.51
CA VAL A 347 0.19 -6.60 6.50
C VAL A 347 0.10 -5.62 5.32
N SER A 348 -0.44 -6.05 4.17
CA SER A 348 -0.68 -5.18 3.03
C SER A 348 -1.64 -4.03 3.35
N GLU A 349 -2.69 -4.25 4.13
CA GLU A 349 -3.60 -3.15 4.47
C GLU A 349 -3.03 -2.29 5.61
N ASP A 350 -2.35 -2.90 6.57
CA ASP A 350 -1.78 -2.20 7.71
C ASP A 350 -0.61 -1.27 7.33
N HIS A 351 0.33 -1.72 6.48
CA HIS A 351 1.45 -0.85 6.08
C HIS A 351 0.99 0.34 5.22
N ASN A 352 -0.08 0.20 4.42
CA ASN A 352 -0.67 1.32 3.69
C ASN A 352 -1.13 2.39 4.70
N PHE A 353 -1.84 1.97 5.75
CA PHE A 353 -2.32 2.88 6.78
C PHE A 353 -1.19 3.61 7.52
N TRP A 354 -0.18 2.86 7.96
CA TRP A 354 0.86 3.45 8.80
C TRP A 354 1.92 4.20 7.99
N ILE A 355 2.34 3.69 6.84
CA ILE A 355 3.43 4.28 6.05
C ILE A 355 2.88 5.15 4.92
N ASP A 356 2.11 4.57 3.99
CA ASP A 356 1.73 5.24 2.74
C ASP A 356 0.71 6.36 2.96
N TYR A 357 -0.02 6.30 4.07
CA TYR A 357 -0.95 7.33 4.49
C TYR A 357 -0.33 8.17 5.61
N ARG A 358 -0.31 7.66 6.83
CA ARG A 358 -0.02 8.46 8.02
C ARG A 358 1.37 9.07 7.96
N ALA A 359 2.40 8.26 7.74
CA ALA A 359 3.77 8.76 7.71
C ALA A 359 4.11 9.57 6.46
N ALA A 360 3.37 9.40 5.35
CA ALA A 360 3.52 10.24 4.17
C ALA A 360 2.86 11.62 4.32
N TYR A 361 1.90 11.75 5.24
CA TYR A 361 1.26 13.02 5.59
C TYR A 361 2.09 13.88 6.54
N GLU A 362 2.70 13.25 7.55
CA GLU A 362 3.58 13.91 8.52
C GLU A 362 4.89 14.43 7.87
#